data_AF-A0A1H7X576-F1
#
_entry.id   AF-A0A1H7X576-F1
#
_cell.length_a   1.000
_cell.length_b   1.000
_cell.length_c   1.000
_cell.angle_alpha   90.00
_cell.angle_beta   90.00
_cell.angle_gamma   90.00
#
_symmetry.space_group_name_H-M   'P 1'
#
loop_
_entity.id
_entity.type
_entity.pdbx_description
1 polymer ?
#
loop_
_entity_poly.entity_id
_entity_poly.type
_entity_poly.pdbx_seq_one_letter_code
_entity_poly.pdbx_strand_id
1 'polypeptide(L)'
;MPYTIKTTKEGLIYIKASNIIKISKPNSIDGAKVLGYPLIINANQITFLSFDTENKVTYFMMNGFQISMKVLFEDAEEALQIARSNIEKIIA
;
A
#
# COMPACT_ATOMS: atom_id res chain seq x y z
N MET A 1 0.41 17.05 1.57
CA MET A 1 -0.12 16.45 2.82
C MET A 1 0.92 15.44 3.28
N PRO A 2 1.35 15.44 4.54
CA PRO A 2 2.28 14.41 5.01
C PRO A 2 1.52 13.09 5.08
N TYR A 3 1.82 12.17 4.16
CA TYR A 3 1.42 10.78 4.31
C TYR A 3 2.57 10.05 4.97
N THR A 4 2.28 9.29 6.02
CA THR A 4 3.31 8.48 6.69
C THR A 4 3.15 7.04 6.24
N ILE A 5 4.17 6.51 5.56
CA ILE A 5 4.31 5.07 5.33
C ILE A 5 5.34 4.56 6.34
N LYS A 6 4.99 3.52 7.10
CA LYS A 6 5.93 2.89 8.03
C LYS A 6 6.20 1.46 7.59
N THR A 7 7.47 1.08 7.54
CA THR A 7 7.93 -0.30 7.31
C THR A 7 8.39 -0.91 8.63
N THR A 8 8.50 -2.23 8.70
CA THR A 8 8.86 -2.97 9.93
C THR A 8 9.84 -4.09 9.64
N LYS A 9 10.46 -4.63 10.69
CA LYS A 9 11.41 -5.74 10.60
C LYS A 9 10.77 -7.07 10.21
N GLU A 10 9.45 -7.15 10.27
CA GLU A 10 8.65 -8.31 9.86
C GLU A 10 8.22 -8.23 8.38
N GLY A 11 8.69 -7.23 7.64
CA GLY A 11 8.34 -7.02 6.24
C GLY A 11 6.91 -6.53 6.02
N LEU A 12 6.35 -5.83 7.02
CA LEU A 12 5.03 -5.21 6.95
C LEU A 12 5.13 -3.72 6.61
N ILE A 13 4.18 -3.25 5.79
CA ILE A 13 3.98 -1.86 5.41
C ILE A 13 2.68 -1.37 6.06
N TYR A 14 2.77 -0.31 6.83
CA TYR A 14 1.65 0.39 7.46
C TYR A 14 1.31 1.62 6.65
N ILE A 15 0.06 1.71 6.23
CA ILE A 15 -0.47 2.82 5.46
C ILE A 15 -1.65 3.42 6.21
N LYS A 16 -1.58 4.72 6.48
CA LYS A 16 -2.67 5.44 7.15
C LYS A 16 -3.96 5.36 6.33
N ALA A 17 -5.08 5.13 6.99
CA ALA A 17 -6.39 4.99 6.34
C ALA A 17 -6.75 6.17 5.42
N SER A 18 -6.36 7.40 5.80
CA SER A 18 -6.59 8.62 5.02
C SER A 18 -5.93 8.63 3.65
N ASN A 19 -4.93 7.77 3.44
CA ASN A 19 -4.22 7.65 2.18
C ASN A 19 -4.79 6.54 1.31
N ILE A 20 -5.68 5.68 1.84
CA ILE A 20 -6.31 4.63 1.06
C ILE A 20 -7.49 5.21 0.29
N ILE A 21 -7.45 5.08 -1.03
CA ILE A 21 -8.54 5.48 -1.92
C ILE A 21 -9.56 4.36 -2.02
N LYS A 22 -9.08 3.13 -2.28
CA LYS A 22 -9.93 1.97 -2.53
C LYS A 22 -9.19 0.67 -2.29
N ILE A 23 -9.89 -0.33 -1.77
CA ILE A 23 -9.46 -1.72 -1.74
C ILE A 23 -10.50 -2.53 -2.52
N SER A 24 -10.08 -3.22 -3.58
CA SER A 24 -10.97 -4.06 -4.39
C SER A 24 -10.34 -5.38 -4.75
N LYS A 25 -11.18 -6.37 -4.99
CA LYS A 25 -10.80 -7.63 -5.63
C LYS A 25 -11.44 -7.66 -7.03
N PRO A 26 -10.70 -7.98 -8.09
CA PRO A 26 -11.26 -8.18 -9.42
C PRO A 26 -12.45 -9.14 -9.35
N ASN A 27 -13.52 -8.81 -10.06
CA ASN A 27 -14.76 -9.60 -10.12
C ASN A 27 -15.53 -9.72 -8.79
N SER A 28 -15.21 -8.89 -7.79
CA SER A 28 -16.05 -8.73 -6.59
C SER A 28 -17.01 -7.56 -6.79
N ILE A 29 -18.31 -7.81 -6.55
CA ILE A 29 -19.34 -6.76 -6.55
C ILE A 29 -19.15 -5.84 -5.33
N ASP A 30 -18.64 -6.38 -4.22
CA ASP A 30 -18.34 -5.63 -3.02
C ASP A 30 -16.90 -5.11 -3.04
N GLY A 31 -16.76 -3.77 -2.97
CA GLY A 31 -15.50 -3.14 -2.56
C GLY A 31 -15.30 -3.33 -1.06
N ALA A 32 -14.07 -3.61 -0.61
CA ALA A 32 -13.81 -3.72 0.82
C ALA A 32 -13.91 -2.33 1.45
N LYS A 33 -14.83 -2.16 2.42
CA LYS A 33 -14.94 -0.91 3.18
C LYS A 33 -13.67 -0.71 4.01
N VAL A 34 -12.97 0.41 3.79
CA VAL A 34 -11.89 0.84 4.67
C VAL A 34 -12.53 1.40 5.94
N LEU A 35 -12.51 0.63 7.03
CA LEU A 35 -13.16 0.99 8.30
C LEU A 35 -12.42 2.11 9.08
N GLY A 36 -11.67 2.98 8.42
CA GLY A 36 -10.91 4.07 9.05
C GLY A 36 -9.64 3.63 9.80
N TYR A 37 -9.34 2.33 9.84
CA TYR A 37 -8.11 1.80 10.44
C TYR A 37 -6.94 1.82 9.44
N PRO A 38 -5.70 1.99 9.94
CA PRO A 38 -4.51 1.83 9.10
C PRO A 38 -4.49 0.44 8.47
N LEU A 39 -4.08 0.38 7.22
CA LEU A 39 -3.93 -0.86 6.48
C LEU A 39 -2.52 -1.41 6.71
N ILE A 40 -2.43 -2.68 7.07
CA ILE A 40 -1.17 -3.40 7.23
C ILE A 40 -1.05 -4.37 6.06
N ILE A 41 0.04 -4.26 5.31
CA ILE A 41 0.27 -5.03 4.10
C ILE A 41 1.56 -5.81 4.26
N ASN A 42 1.55 -7.11 3.97
CA ASN A 42 2.76 -7.90 3.87
C ASN A 42 3.44 -7.62 2.53
N ALA A 43 4.68 -7.12 2.54
CA ALA A 43 5.41 -6.73 1.34
C ALA A 43 5.69 -7.91 0.38
N ASN A 44 5.78 -9.13 0.90
CA ASN A 44 5.97 -10.35 0.12
C ASN A 44 4.69 -10.77 -0.61
N GLN A 45 3.54 -10.23 -0.23
CA GLN A 45 2.28 -10.46 -0.92
C GLN A 45 2.01 -9.41 -2.01
N ILE A 46 2.84 -8.37 -2.15
CA ILE A 46 2.75 -7.42 -3.26
C ILE A 46 3.49 -8.02 -4.45
N THR A 47 2.80 -8.26 -5.56
CA THR A 47 3.38 -8.77 -6.81
C THR A 47 4.04 -7.64 -7.58
N PHE A 48 3.32 -6.54 -7.80
CA PHE A 48 3.82 -5.33 -8.44
C PHE A 48 3.00 -4.13 -8.00
N LEU A 49 3.45 -2.94 -8.39
CA LEU A 49 2.74 -1.69 -8.19
C LEU A 49 2.64 -0.94 -9.51
N SER A 50 1.58 -0.16 -9.67
CA SER A 50 1.41 0.76 -10.80
C SER A 50 1.02 2.14 -10.29
N PHE A 51 1.21 3.15 -11.14
CA PHE A 51 0.71 4.49 -10.89
C PHE A 51 -0.09 4.98 -12.10
N ASP A 52 -1.04 5.87 -11.86
CA ASP A 52 -1.80 6.53 -12.92
C ASP A 52 -1.39 8.00 -13.10
N THR A 53 -2.00 8.65 -14.08
CA THR A 53 -1.78 10.07 -14.41
C THR A 53 -2.21 11.03 -13.30
N GLU A 54 -2.96 10.55 -12.30
CA GLU A 54 -3.41 11.34 -11.16
C GLU A 54 -2.54 11.10 -9.91
N ASN A 55 -1.36 10.49 -10.09
CA ASN A 55 -0.44 10.10 -9.01
C ASN A 55 -1.10 9.18 -7.97
N LYS A 56 -2.03 8.33 -8.39
CA LYS A 56 -2.56 7.27 -7.54
C LYS A 56 -1.70 6.03 -7.74
N VAL A 57 -1.14 5.52 -6.64
CA VAL A 57 -0.40 4.26 -6.66
C VAL A 57 -1.36 3.13 -6.32
N THR A 58 -1.24 1.99 -7.00
CA THR A 58 -1.98 0.77 -6.69
C THR A 58 -1.04 -0.39 -6.47
N TYR A 59 -1.12 -1.03 -5.30
CA TYR A 59 -0.49 -2.31 -5.05
C TYR A 59 -1.37 -3.46 -5.54
N PHE A 60 -0.77 -4.36 -6.31
CA PHE A 60 -1.41 -5.59 -6.79
C PHE A 60 -0.90 -6.76 -5.96
N MET A 61 -1.81 -7.37 -5.22
CA MET A 61 -1.51 -8.42 -4.27
C MET A 61 -1.61 -9.81 -4.92
N MET A 62 -0.81 -10.76 -4.46
CA MET A 62 -0.81 -12.16 -4.93
C MET A 62 -2.17 -12.84 -4.79
N ASN A 63 -2.95 -12.46 -3.77
CA ASN A 63 -4.29 -12.98 -3.53
C ASN A 63 -5.39 -12.30 -4.36
N GLY A 64 -4.99 -11.46 -5.32
CA GLY A 64 -5.86 -10.74 -6.24
C GLY A 64 -6.40 -9.42 -5.70
N PHE A 65 -6.08 -8.99 -4.48
CA PHE A 65 -6.48 -7.67 -4.02
C PHE A 65 -5.71 -6.55 -4.73
N GLN A 66 -6.38 -5.42 -4.93
CA GLN A 66 -5.83 -4.18 -5.43
C GLN A 66 -6.05 -3.11 -4.38
N ILE A 67 -4.97 -2.43 -3.97
CA ILE A 67 -4.99 -1.41 -2.92
C ILE A 67 -4.52 -0.11 -3.54
N SER A 68 -5.47 0.77 -3.87
CA SER A 68 -5.20 2.09 -4.44
C SER A 68 -5.05 3.13 -3.35
N MET A 69 -4.03 3.97 -3.46
CA MET A 69 -3.59 4.90 -2.44
C MET A 69 -3.10 6.22 -3.03
N LYS A 70 -3.23 7.28 -2.24
CA LYS A 70 -2.79 8.64 -2.56
C LYS A 70 -1.43 8.92 -1.93
N VAL A 71 -0.39 8.36 -2.53
CA VAL A 71 1.03 8.50 -2.15
C VAL A 71 1.86 8.67 -3.43
N LEU A 72 3.05 9.26 -3.35
CA LEU A 72 3.96 9.30 -4.50
C LEU A 72 4.46 7.89 -4.85
N PHE A 73 4.68 7.66 -6.15
CA PHE A 73 5.19 6.40 -6.65
C PHE A 73 6.55 6.04 -6.02
N GLU A 74 7.46 6.99 -5.97
CA GLU A 74 8.81 6.81 -5.42
C GLU A 74 8.76 6.35 -3.96
N ASP A 75 7.93 6.97 -3.14
CA ASP A 75 7.78 6.58 -1.73
C ASP A 75 7.15 5.20 -1.55
N ALA A 76 6.19 4.86 -2.43
CA ALA A 76 5.56 3.55 -2.40
C ALA A 76 6.50 2.44 -2.87
N GLU A 77 7.38 2.73 -3.83
CA GLU A 77 8.44 1.84 -4.29
C GLU A 77 9.52 1.69 -3.23
N GLU A 78 9.98 2.79 -2.64
CA GLU A 78 10.95 2.79 -1.54
C GLU A 78 10.42 1.97 -0.35
N ALA A 79 9.17 2.20 0.06
CA ALA A 79 8.54 1.43 1.13
C ALA A 79 8.52 -0.07 0.84
N LEU A 80 8.24 -0.47 -0.41
CA LEU A 80 8.24 -1.86 -0.80
C LEU A 80 9.63 -2.49 -0.71
N GLN A 81 10.66 -1.81 -1.20
CA GLN A 81 12.04 -2.32 -1.15
C GLN A 81 12.56 -2.44 0.28
N ILE A 82 12.31 -1.42 1.11
CA ILE A 82 12.70 -1.39 2.52
C ILE A 82 12.00 -2.48 3.32
N ALA A 83 10.68 -2.64 3.14
CA ALA A 83 9.94 -3.69 3.82
C ALA A 83 10.40 -5.08 3.39
N ARG A 84 10.65 -5.33 2.10
CA ARG A 84 11.23 -6.61 1.63
C ARG A 84 12.63 -6.88 2.19
N SER A 85 13.36 -5.82 2.55
CA SER A 85 14.67 -5.91 3.20
C SER A 85 14.56 -6.03 4.73
N ASN A 86 13.35 -6.11 5.30
CA ASN A 86 13.08 -6.20 6.73
C ASN A 86 13.68 -5.05 7.54
N ILE A 87 13.65 -3.84 6.99
CA ILE A 87 14.15 -2.64 7.64
C ILE A 87 12.96 -1.84 8.18
N GLU A 88 13.08 -1.32 9.40
CA GLU A 88 12.11 -0.39 9.97
C GLU A 88 12.48 1.05 9.58
N LYS A 89 11.58 1.72 8.84
CA LYS A 89 11.73 3.11 8.42
C LYS A 89 10.37 3.80 8.35
N ILE A 90 10.38 5.10 8.63
CA ILE A 90 9.26 6.01 8.36
C ILE A 90 9.60 6.82 7.11
N ILE A 91 8.69 6.82 6.14
CA ILE A 91 8.72 7.64 4.91
C ILE A 91 7.60 8.67 5.05
N ALA A 92 7.92 9.96 4.89
CA ALA A 92 7.06 11.09 5.23
C ALA A 92 7.18 12.25 4.23
#